data_AF-K2RSH5-F1
#
_entry.id   AF-K2RSH5-F1
#
_cell.length_a   1.000
_cell.length_b   1.000
_cell.length_c   1.000
_cell.angle_alpha   90.00
_cell.angle_beta   90.00
_cell.angle_gamma   90.00
#
_symmetry.space_group_name_H-M   'P 1'
#
loop_
_entity.id
_entity.type
_entity.pdbx_description
1 polymer ?
#
loop_
_entity_poly.entity_id
_entity_poly.type
_entity_poly.pdbx_seq_one_letter_code
_entity_poly.pdbx_strand_id
1 'polypeptide(L)'
;MLKVPNINLGLIAVIFVLLVVSISVACAHQPRLVIGDNASNDNPIVIQNPEVSQAFYGELQGQSNYYQIKSDNQFKFYLNLLVPASPGIPPDFISAQVLDSSGNVILTLDGTNSTWNSYFEEFGGDYYLKGPETKADLPAGTYYIKIFNTANQGKYSIAIGEEESFPLDETMKALVTIPLLKEQIFGKPVPTLFFEFLGIIIAFGSTLVLFALLLMSRKSKEITQLTVTLNSMVKPVIWLGIAITTIVWLYVMYKNPFNIEGIVNTILLVVLIIFNWYIGSKLAKTEFGKLPLISMTVFIILWLIYTYLAIALI
;
A
#
# COMPACT_ATOMS: atom_id res chain seq x y z
N MET A 1 -7.49 -48.16 -3.48
CA MET A 1 -8.35 -47.08 -2.94
C MET A 1 -7.59 -46.35 -1.85
N LEU A 2 -7.16 -45.13 -2.13
CA LEU A 2 -6.35 -44.29 -1.24
C LEU A 2 -7.23 -43.70 -0.13
N LYS A 3 -6.86 -43.96 1.14
CA LYS A 3 -7.34 -43.15 2.27
C LYS A 3 -6.50 -41.87 2.34
N VAL A 4 -7.10 -40.76 1.96
CA VAL A 4 -6.54 -39.42 2.15
C VAL A 4 -6.36 -39.19 3.66
N PRO A 5 -5.16 -38.87 4.17
CA PRO A 5 -5.02 -38.47 5.56
C PRO A 5 -5.64 -37.08 5.71
N ASN A 6 -6.50 -36.87 6.70
CA ASN A 6 -7.07 -35.57 7.06
C ASN A 6 -5.94 -34.56 7.37
N ILE A 7 -5.44 -33.88 6.34
CA ILE A 7 -4.91 -32.54 6.52
C ILE A 7 -6.14 -31.73 6.85
N ASN A 8 -6.11 -31.02 7.97
CA ASN A 8 -7.13 -30.03 8.23
C ASN A 8 -6.90 -28.88 7.24
N LEU A 9 -7.34 -29.08 5.98
CA LEU A 9 -7.34 -28.06 4.93
C LEU A 9 -8.03 -26.81 5.45
N GLY A 10 -9.00 -26.98 6.35
CA GLY A 10 -9.64 -25.90 7.09
C GLY A 10 -8.65 -25.02 7.85
N LEU A 11 -7.69 -25.57 8.59
CA LEU A 11 -6.73 -24.76 9.35
C LEU A 11 -5.76 -23.98 8.45
N ILE A 12 -5.28 -24.59 7.36
CA ILE A 12 -4.38 -23.92 6.42
C ILE A 12 -5.14 -22.87 5.61
N ALA A 13 -6.36 -23.17 5.17
CA ALA A 13 -7.24 -22.22 4.54
C ALA A 13 -7.59 -21.08 5.51
N VAL A 14 -7.81 -21.36 6.79
CA VAL A 14 -8.06 -20.33 7.82
C VAL A 14 -6.84 -19.48 8.07
N ILE A 15 -5.62 -20.02 8.10
CA ILE A 15 -4.38 -19.22 8.24
C ILE A 15 -4.12 -18.39 6.97
N PHE A 16 -4.34 -18.95 5.79
CA PHE A 16 -4.20 -18.23 4.52
C PHE A 16 -5.26 -17.15 4.38
N VAL A 17 -6.51 -17.44 4.73
CA VAL A 17 -7.60 -16.46 4.82
C VAL A 17 -7.29 -15.43 5.90
N LEU A 18 -6.78 -15.79 7.09
CA LEU A 18 -6.37 -14.84 8.11
C LEU A 18 -5.23 -13.93 7.62
N LEU A 19 -4.26 -14.46 6.87
CA LEU A 19 -3.16 -13.69 6.27
C LEU A 19 -3.65 -12.74 5.17
N VAL A 20 -4.52 -13.22 4.27
CA VAL A 20 -5.15 -12.41 3.23
C VAL A 20 -6.10 -11.37 3.83
N VAL A 21 -6.83 -11.74 4.89
CA VAL A 21 -7.72 -10.85 5.63
C VAL A 21 -6.91 -9.81 6.40
N SER A 22 -5.76 -10.14 6.97
CA SER A 22 -4.87 -9.13 7.58
C SER A 22 -4.29 -8.14 6.58
N ILE A 23 -4.22 -8.47 5.28
CA ILE A 23 -3.92 -7.51 4.21
C ILE A 23 -5.18 -6.66 3.88
N SER A 24 -6.39 -7.21 4.04
CA SER A 24 -7.65 -6.52 3.75
C SER A 24 -8.08 -5.49 4.79
N VAL A 25 -7.56 -5.53 6.02
CA VAL A 25 -7.88 -4.53 7.06
C VAL A 25 -7.13 -3.20 6.83
N ALA A 26 -6.29 -3.13 5.80
CA ALA A 26 -5.40 -2.00 5.54
C ALA A 26 -5.97 -0.92 4.59
N CYS A 27 -7.29 -0.80 4.45
CA CYS A 27 -7.90 0.25 3.61
C CYS A 27 -9.02 0.98 4.36
N ALA A 28 -8.72 1.58 5.51
CA ALA A 28 -9.71 2.37 6.26
C ALA A 28 -10.08 3.67 5.53
N HIS A 29 -9.26 4.07 4.55
CA HIS A 29 -9.53 5.16 3.63
C HIS A 29 -9.81 4.61 2.24
N GLN A 30 -10.85 5.12 1.59
CA GLN A 30 -11.11 4.83 0.19
C GLN A 30 -10.40 5.88 -0.67
N PRO A 31 -9.27 5.53 -1.35
CA PRO A 31 -8.51 6.50 -2.12
C PRO A 31 -9.25 6.90 -3.40
N ARG A 32 -9.16 8.17 -3.75
CA ARG A 32 -9.73 8.77 -4.96
C ARG A 32 -8.64 9.59 -5.63
N LEU A 33 -8.12 9.12 -6.76
CA LEU A 33 -7.20 9.92 -7.57
C LEU A 33 -8.02 10.80 -8.51
N VAL A 34 -7.91 12.12 -8.35
CA VAL A 34 -8.63 13.14 -9.13
C VAL A 34 -7.66 14.09 -9.86
N ILE A 35 -6.42 13.65 -10.06
CA ILE A 35 -5.45 14.39 -10.88
C ILE A 35 -5.91 14.39 -12.33
N GLY A 36 -5.85 15.56 -12.97
CA GLY A 36 -6.28 15.76 -14.36
C GLY A 36 -7.78 16.01 -14.52
N ASP A 37 -8.58 15.84 -13.46
CA ASP A 37 -9.97 16.26 -13.48
C ASP A 37 -10.05 17.79 -13.48
N ASN A 38 -10.92 18.35 -14.32
CA ASN A 38 -11.23 19.78 -14.28
C ASN A 38 -12.24 20.06 -13.16
N ALA A 39 -11.77 19.97 -11.92
CA ALA A 39 -12.53 20.15 -10.69
C ALA A 39 -12.89 21.64 -10.47
N SER A 40 -13.57 22.27 -11.41
CA SER A 40 -13.99 23.67 -11.30
C SER A 40 -15.29 23.82 -10.50
N ASN A 41 -15.68 25.05 -10.17
CA ASN A 41 -16.95 25.30 -9.49
C ASN A 41 -18.17 24.80 -10.30
N ASP A 42 -18.09 24.87 -11.64
CA ASP A 42 -19.15 24.41 -12.54
C ASP A 42 -19.12 22.89 -12.77
N ASN A 43 -17.99 22.24 -12.45
CA ASN A 43 -17.78 20.80 -12.58
C ASN A 43 -17.04 20.24 -11.35
N PRO A 44 -17.67 20.26 -10.17
CA PRO A 44 -17.02 19.84 -8.93
C PRO A 44 -16.90 18.31 -8.87
N ILE A 45 -15.90 17.83 -8.14
CA ILE A 45 -15.78 16.40 -7.79
C ILE A 45 -16.88 16.05 -6.79
N VAL A 46 -17.72 15.08 -7.12
CA VAL A 46 -18.81 14.67 -6.23
C VAL A 46 -18.29 13.71 -5.15
N ILE A 47 -18.46 14.10 -3.89
CA ILE A 47 -18.19 13.28 -2.71
C ILE A 47 -19.48 12.55 -2.35
N GLN A 48 -19.47 11.23 -2.50
CA GLN A 48 -20.58 10.36 -2.09
C GLN A 48 -20.34 9.85 -0.67
N ASN A 49 -21.41 9.69 0.11
CA ASN A 49 -21.33 9.22 1.50
C ASN A 49 -20.29 9.99 2.34
N PRO A 50 -20.50 11.29 2.60
CA PRO A 50 -19.47 12.17 3.18
C PRO A 50 -19.02 11.79 4.60
N GLU A 51 -19.75 10.91 5.28
CA GLU A 51 -19.39 10.36 6.59
C GLU A 51 -18.38 9.23 6.48
N VAL A 52 -18.34 8.52 5.34
CA VAL A 52 -17.39 7.45 5.06
C VAL A 52 -16.01 8.03 4.79
N SER A 53 -15.03 7.50 5.52
CA SER A 53 -13.61 7.82 5.44
C SER A 53 -13.05 7.62 4.03
N GLN A 54 -12.77 8.73 3.37
CA GLN A 54 -12.30 8.84 1.99
C GLN A 54 -11.10 9.79 1.91
N ALA A 55 -10.16 9.50 1.01
CA ALA A 55 -9.02 10.37 0.74
C ALA A 55 -9.02 10.77 -0.73
N PHE A 56 -9.13 12.07 -1.03
CA PHE A 56 -9.09 12.61 -2.39
C PHE A 56 -7.73 13.23 -2.68
N TYR A 57 -7.09 12.76 -3.73
CA TYR A 57 -5.75 13.14 -4.15
C TYR A 57 -5.82 13.96 -5.42
N GLY A 58 -5.47 15.23 -5.32
CA GLY A 58 -5.60 16.19 -6.41
C GLY A 58 -4.35 17.03 -6.62
N GLU A 59 -4.41 17.85 -7.66
CA GLU A 59 -3.38 18.82 -7.99
C GLU A 59 -4.06 20.14 -8.37
N LEU A 60 -3.53 21.24 -7.85
CA LEU A 60 -3.91 22.59 -8.28
C LEU A 60 -3.04 22.95 -9.49
N GLN A 61 -3.67 23.41 -10.58
CA GLN A 61 -3.01 23.71 -11.85
C GLN A 61 -3.38 25.13 -12.35
N GLY A 62 -3.12 26.14 -11.52
CA GLY A 62 -3.43 27.54 -11.79
C GLY A 62 -4.85 27.98 -11.41
N GLN A 63 -5.70 27.05 -10.98
CA GLN A 63 -7.06 27.31 -10.50
C GLN A 63 -7.37 26.49 -9.25
N SER A 64 -8.36 26.94 -8.47
CA SER A 64 -8.85 26.22 -7.29
C SER A 64 -9.65 24.99 -7.69
N ASN A 65 -9.57 23.92 -6.90
CA ASN A 65 -10.38 22.73 -7.11
C ASN A 65 -11.64 22.76 -6.22
N TYR A 66 -12.75 22.24 -6.73
CA TYR A 66 -14.03 22.19 -6.05
C TYR A 66 -14.52 20.76 -5.90
N TYR A 67 -15.04 20.48 -4.72
CA TYR A 67 -15.74 19.24 -4.40
C TYR A 67 -17.16 19.57 -3.97
N GLN A 68 -18.11 18.67 -4.23
CA GLN A 68 -19.50 18.84 -3.87
C GLN A 68 -19.96 17.69 -2.98
N ILE A 69 -20.62 18.03 -1.88
CA ILE A 69 -21.39 17.10 -1.06
C ILE A 69 -22.86 17.44 -1.23
N LYS A 70 -23.69 16.42 -1.43
CA LYS A 70 -25.14 16.54 -1.34
C LYS A 70 -25.65 15.49 -0.37
N SER A 71 -26.34 15.93 0.69
CA SER A 71 -26.94 15.04 1.68
C SER A 71 -28.39 15.41 1.95
N ASP A 72 -29.27 14.41 1.98
CA ASP A 72 -30.68 14.57 2.35
C ASP A 72 -30.89 14.49 3.87
N ASN A 73 -29.85 14.15 4.63
CA ASN A 73 -29.87 14.05 6.09
C ASN A 73 -28.80 14.95 6.71
N GLN A 74 -29.00 15.33 7.98
CA GLN A 74 -27.91 15.85 8.80
C GLN A 74 -26.79 14.79 8.88
N PHE A 75 -25.54 15.21 8.77
CA PHE A 75 -24.39 14.32 8.73
C PHE A 75 -23.19 14.91 9.47
N LYS A 76 -22.30 14.03 9.94
CA LYS A 76 -21.03 14.41 10.56
C LYS A 76 -20.00 14.75 9.48
N PHE A 77 -19.69 16.03 9.35
CA PHE A 77 -18.66 16.52 8.45
C PHE A 77 -17.29 16.47 9.12
N TYR A 78 -16.33 15.91 8.40
CA TYR A 78 -14.91 15.99 8.71
C TYR A 78 -14.13 16.35 7.45
N LEU A 79 -13.15 17.24 7.61
CA LEU A 79 -12.20 17.61 6.56
C LEU A 79 -10.82 17.82 7.19
N ASN A 80 -9.79 17.17 6.65
CA ASN A 80 -8.40 17.44 6.96
C ASN A 80 -7.58 17.67 5.68
N LEU A 81 -6.63 18.61 5.74
CA LEU A 81 -5.73 18.94 4.64
C LEU A 81 -4.37 18.26 4.82
N LEU A 82 -3.89 17.63 3.75
CA LEU A 82 -2.63 16.90 3.70
C LEU A 82 -1.84 17.35 2.47
N VAL A 83 -0.53 17.48 2.60
CA VAL A 83 0.40 17.75 1.48
C VAL A 83 1.42 16.61 1.45
N PRO A 84 1.70 15.99 0.29
CA PRO A 84 2.68 14.91 0.21
C PRO A 84 4.06 15.40 0.64
N ALA A 85 4.72 14.64 1.52
CA ALA A 85 6.07 14.94 1.99
C ALA A 85 7.09 14.07 1.23
N SER A 86 7.44 14.50 0.01
CA SER A 86 8.43 13.81 -0.83
C SER A 86 9.78 14.54 -0.84
N PRO A 87 10.92 13.82 -0.77
CA PRO A 87 12.24 14.42 -0.87
C PRO A 87 12.41 15.27 -2.13
N GLY A 88 12.75 16.55 -1.96
CA GLY A 88 12.98 17.48 -3.07
C GLY A 88 11.73 18.16 -3.64
N ILE A 89 10.53 17.86 -3.11
CA ILE A 89 9.29 18.57 -3.43
C ILE A 89 8.98 19.52 -2.27
N PRO A 90 9.05 20.86 -2.45
CA PRO A 90 8.65 21.79 -1.40
C PRO A 90 7.15 21.65 -1.14
N PRO A 91 6.70 21.80 0.12
CA PRO A 91 5.29 21.66 0.43
C PRO A 91 4.51 22.90 -0.01
N ASP A 92 3.57 22.70 -0.92
CA ASP A 92 2.61 23.72 -1.33
C ASP A 92 1.43 23.72 -0.36
N PHE A 93 1.57 24.42 0.77
CA PHE A 93 0.51 24.46 1.79
C PHE A 93 -0.81 24.97 1.19
N ILE A 94 -1.86 24.16 1.35
CA ILE A 94 -3.19 24.44 0.84
C ILE A 94 -4.14 24.91 1.95
N SER A 95 -5.11 25.72 1.57
CA SER A 95 -6.25 26.14 2.37
C SER A 95 -7.54 25.56 1.80
N ALA A 96 -8.57 25.53 2.64
CA ALA A 96 -9.90 25.12 2.22
C ALA A 96 -10.98 26.07 2.73
N GLN A 97 -12.03 26.23 1.92
CA GLN A 97 -13.28 26.87 2.32
C GLN A 97 -14.43 25.91 2.09
N VAL A 98 -15.32 25.79 3.06
CA VAL A 98 -16.61 25.09 2.90
C VAL A 98 -17.68 26.14 2.66
N LEU A 99 -18.41 25.99 1.56
CA LEU A 99 -19.46 26.91 1.13
C LEU A 99 -20.82 26.21 1.19
N ASP A 100 -21.85 26.95 1.57
CA ASP A 100 -23.24 26.51 1.40
C ASP A 100 -23.69 26.60 -0.07
N SER A 101 -24.92 26.17 -0.36
CA SER A 101 -25.51 26.23 -1.71
C SER A 101 -25.68 27.65 -2.26
N SER A 102 -25.62 28.67 -1.42
CA SER A 102 -25.68 30.08 -1.82
C SER A 102 -24.30 30.69 -2.06
N GLY A 103 -23.23 29.93 -1.85
CA GLY A 103 -21.85 30.39 -2.00
C GLY A 103 -21.30 31.14 -0.79
N ASN A 104 -21.99 31.10 0.37
CA ASN A 104 -21.46 31.69 1.60
C ASN A 104 -20.44 30.75 2.23
N VAL A 105 -19.31 31.29 2.65
CA VAL A 105 -18.30 30.53 3.40
C VAL A 105 -18.80 30.28 4.82
N ILE A 106 -18.96 29.00 5.17
CA ILE A 106 -19.39 28.57 6.51
C ILE A 106 -18.24 28.07 7.37
N LEU A 107 -17.16 27.59 6.76
CA LEU A 107 -15.93 27.14 7.43
C LEU A 107 -14.71 27.53 6.60
N THR A 108 -13.60 27.86 7.26
CA THR A 108 -12.31 28.13 6.62
C THR A 108 -11.20 27.38 7.36
N LEU A 109 -10.37 26.67 6.60
CA LEU A 109 -9.12 26.08 7.06
C LEU A 109 -7.98 26.87 6.40
N ASP A 110 -7.32 27.72 7.18
CA ASP A 110 -6.21 28.54 6.69
C ASP A 110 -4.88 27.79 6.80
N GLY A 111 -4.48 27.12 5.72
CA GLY A 111 -3.23 26.37 5.67
C GLY A 111 -1.98 27.24 5.73
N THR A 112 -2.06 28.52 5.35
CA THR A 112 -0.92 29.45 5.39
C THR A 112 -0.53 29.79 6.82
N ASN A 113 -1.53 29.96 7.68
CA ASN A 113 -1.35 30.32 9.09
C ASN A 113 -1.60 29.15 10.05
N SER A 114 -1.33 27.92 9.60
CA SER A 114 -1.50 26.70 10.40
C SER A 114 -0.18 25.97 10.63
N THR A 115 -0.14 25.15 11.67
CA THR A 115 0.96 24.22 11.90
C THR A 115 0.80 22.98 11.02
N TRP A 116 1.87 22.62 10.31
CA TRP A 116 1.95 21.41 9.50
C TRP A 116 2.91 20.43 10.15
N ASN A 117 2.42 19.27 10.57
CA ASN A 117 3.22 18.26 11.26
C ASN A 117 3.53 17.09 10.33
N SER A 118 4.71 16.49 10.48
CA SER A 118 5.02 15.23 9.80
C SER A 118 4.03 14.14 10.26
N TYR A 119 3.44 13.44 9.30
CA TYR A 119 2.46 12.40 9.51
C TYR A 119 2.78 11.22 8.59
N PHE A 120 2.96 10.04 9.16
CA PHE A 120 3.10 8.81 8.40
C PHE A 120 1.71 8.17 8.26
N GLU A 121 1.25 7.96 7.03
CA GLU A 121 -0.01 7.30 6.75
C GLU A 121 0.26 5.81 6.49
N GLU A 122 -0.18 4.97 7.42
CA GLU A 122 0.21 3.56 7.51
C GLU A 122 -0.32 2.72 6.35
N PHE A 123 -1.45 3.10 5.74
CA PHE A 123 -2.09 2.30 4.69
C PHE A 123 -1.43 2.54 3.32
N GLY A 124 -1.15 3.79 2.98
CA GLY A 124 -0.41 4.18 1.78
C GLY A 124 1.10 3.97 1.92
N GLY A 125 1.63 3.94 3.14
CA GLY A 125 3.05 3.80 3.42
C GLY A 125 3.84 5.02 2.93
N ASP A 126 3.30 6.22 3.14
CA ASP A 126 3.85 7.46 2.64
C ASP A 126 3.75 8.57 3.71
N TYR A 127 4.72 9.49 3.70
CA TYR A 127 4.73 10.64 4.59
C TYR A 127 3.96 11.81 3.99
N TYR A 128 3.27 12.52 4.85
CA TYR A 128 2.57 13.76 4.56
C TYR A 128 3.00 14.83 5.56
N LEU A 129 2.77 16.07 5.18
CA LEU A 129 2.55 17.14 6.14
C LEU A 129 1.05 17.21 6.39
N LYS A 130 0.64 16.94 7.64
CA LYS A 130 -0.73 17.06 8.10
C LYS A 130 -0.99 18.49 8.57
N GLY A 131 -1.90 19.16 7.87
CA GLY A 131 -2.32 20.54 8.13
C GLY A 131 -3.59 20.61 8.99
N PRO A 132 -4.32 21.74 8.92
CA PRO A 132 -5.52 21.96 9.71
C PRO A 132 -6.64 20.95 9.39
N GLU A 133 -7.52 20.74 10.36
CA GLU A 133 -8.72 19.91 10.24
C GLU A 133 -9.93 20.60 10.88
N THR A 134 -11.13 20.20 10.47
CA THR A 134 -12.38 20.66 11.06
C THR A 134 -13.39 19.54 11.19
N LYS A 135 -14.29 19.67 12.17
CA LYS A 135 -15.43 18.81 12.40
C LYS A 135 -16.66 19.66 12.62
N ALA A 136 -17.77 19.29 12.00
CA ALA A 136 -19.04 19.97 12.18
C ALA A 136 -20.21 19.01 11.96
N ASP A 137 -21.33 19.25 12.63
CA ASP A 137 -22.60 18.65 12.24
C ASP A 137 -23.25 19.58 11.21
N LEU A 138 -23.33 19.13 9.95
CA LEU A 138 -23.96 19.90 8.88
C LEU A 138 -25.39 19.40 8.65
N PRO A 139 -26.39 20.31 8.54
CA PRO A 139 -27.75 19.92 8.20
C PRO A 139 -27.82 19.33 6.78
N ALA A 140 -28.97 18.74 6.44
CA ALA A 140 -29.26 18.32 5.07
C ALA A 140 -29.10 19.51 4.11
N GLY A 141 -28.45 19.29 2.97
CA GLY A 141 -28.16 20.35 2.02
C GLY A 141 -27.07 19.99 1.00
N THR A 142 -26.73 20.99 0.19
CA THR A 142 -25.61 20.94 -0.76
C THR A 142 -24.49 21.84 -0.26
N TYR A 143 -23.29 21.30 -0.22
CA TYR A 143 -22.08 22.00 0.21
C TYR A 143 -20.99 21.87 -0.84
N TYR A 144 -20.14 22.89 -0.91
CA TYR A 144 -18.96 22.89 -1.77
C TYR A 144 -17.70 23.03 -0.92
N ILE A 145 -16.65 22.31 -1.28
CA ILE A 145 -15.33 22.46 -0.67
C ILE A 145 -14.41 23.01 -1.74
N LYS A 146 -13.91 24.22 -1.53
CA LYS A 146 -12.93 24.87 -2.40
C LYS A 146 -11.53 24.67 -1.82
N ILE A 147 -10.65 24.03 -2.56
CA ILE A 147 -9.24 23.84 -2.24
C ILE A 147 -8.39 24.81 -3.06
N PHE A 148 -7.49 25.54 -2.40
CA PHE A 148 -6.69 26.57 -3.05
C PHE A 148 -5.41 26.87 -2.26
N ASN A 149 -4.47 27.57 -2.89
CA ASN A 149 -3.40 28.30 -2.22
C ASN A 149 -3.08 29.57 -3.03
N THR A 150 -2.10 30.36 -2.59
CA THR A 150 -1.77 31.65 -3.22
C THR A 150 -1.43 31.51 -4.72
N ALA A 151 -0.76 30.42 -5.11
CA ALA A 151 -0.37 30.17 -6.50
C ALA A 151 -1.39 29.32 -7.29
N ASN A 152 -2.38 28.74 -6.61
CA ASN A 152 -3.17 27.60 -7.06
C ASN A 152 -2.30 26.53 -7.72
N GLN A 153 -1.24 26.10 -7.04
CA GLN A 153 -0.32 25.07 -7.53
C GLN A 153 -0.04 24.03 -6.46
N GLY A 154 0.40 22.86 -6.91
CA GLY A 154 0.88 21.81 -6.03
C GLY A 154 -0.13 20.69 -5.80
N LYS A 155 0.41 19.58 -5.32
CA LYS A 155 -0.33 18.35 -5.05
C LYS A 155 -0.82 18.36 -3.62
N TYR A 156 -1.98 17.77 -3.41
CA TYR A 156 -2.58 17.68 -2.08
C TYR A 156 -3.39 16.40 -1.92
N SER A 157 -3.72 16.11 -0.67
CA SER A 157 -4.76 15.17 -0.32
C SER A 157 -5.73 15.83 0.67
N ILE A 158 -7.03 15.54 0.53
CA ILE A 158 -8.02 15.86 1.56
C ILE A 158 -8.64 14.57 2.10
N ALA A 159 -8.68 14.45 3.42
CA ALA A 159 -9.40 13.39 4.09
C ALA A 159 -10.81 13.89 4.45
N ILE A 160 -11.84 13.13 4.06
CA ILE A 160 -13.25 13.41 4.29
C ILE A 160 -13.89 12.23 5.02
N GLY A 161 -14.76 12.52 6.00
CA GLY A 161 -15.46 11.49 6.75
C GLY A 161 -14.56 10.75 7.75
N GLU A 162 -15.19 10.05 8.70
CA GLU A 162 -14.50 9.31 9.77
C GLU A 162 -14.99 7.87 9.91
N GLU A 163 -16.09 7.49 9.24
CA GLU A 163 -16.64 6.13 9.31
C GLU A 163 -15.84 5.19 8.41
N GLU A 164 -15.22 4.17 9.01
CA GLU A 164 -14.46 3.18 8.26
C GLU A 164 -15.38 2.22 7.50
N SER A 165 -15.10 2.01 6.21
CA SER A 165 -15.87 1.11 5.35
C SER A 165 -14.99 0.44 4.30
N PHE A 166 -15.03 -0.89 4.26
CA PHE A 166 -14.14 -1.74 3.46
C PHE A 166 -14.91 -2.65 2.48
N PRO A 167 -15.69 -2.10 1.55
CA PRO A 167 -16.39 -2.92 0.57
C PRO A 167 -15.40 -3.52 -0.44
N LEU A 168 -15.70 -4.72 -0.93
CA LEU A 168 -14.79 -5.49 -1.80
C LEU A 168 -14.41 -4.75 -3.08
N ASP A 169 -15.33 -3.98 -3.67
CA ASP A 169 -15.06 -3.22 -4.89
C ASP A 169 -14.05 -2.08 -4.65
N GLU A 170 -14.09 -1.45 -3.48
CA GLU A 170 -13.11 -0.43 -3.07
C GLU A 170 -11.72 -1.03 -2.85
N THR A 171 -11.65 -2.20 -2.20
CA THR A 171 -10.39 -2.94 -2.07
C THR A 171 -9.78 -3.27 -3.45
N MET A 172 -10.62 -3.69 -4.41
CA MET A 172 -10.15 -3.99 -5.76
C MET A 172 -9.69 -2.73 -6.53
N LYS A 173 -10.36 -1.59 -6.36
CA LYS A 173 -9.93 -0.30 -6.94
C LYS A 173 -8.59 0.14 -6.35
N ALA A 174 -8.41 0.01 -5.03
CA ALA A 174 -7.18 0.41 -4.34
C ALA A 174 -5.93 -0.30 -4.89
N LEU A 175 -6.04 -1.57 -5.33
CA LEU A 175 -4.93 -2.30 -5.97
C LEU A 175 -4.38 -1.62 -7.23
N VAL A 176 -5.22 -0.85 -7.93
CA VAL A 176 -4.82 -0.08 -9.12
C VAL A 176 -4.49 1.36 -8.74
N THR A 177 -5.25 1.97 -7.83
CA THR A 177 -5.08 3.38 -7.45
C THR A 177 -3.79 3.62 -6.67
N ILE A 178 -3.38 2.72 -5.75
CA ILE A 178 -2.19 2.92 -4.92
C ILE A 178 -0.91 3.08 -5.75
N PRO A 179 -0.60 2.21 -6.74
CA PRO A 179 0.55 2.43 -7.63
C PRO A 179 0.53 3.79 -8.35
N LEU A 180 -0.64 4.21 -8.85
CA LEU A 180 -0.80 5.51 -9.51
C LEU A 180 -0.60 6.68 -8.55
N LEU A 181 -1.04 6.55 -7.31
CA LEU A 181 -0.80 7.56 -6.27
C LEU A 181 0.69 7.70 -5.98
N LYS A 182 1.42 6.58 -5.83
CA LYS A 182 2.86 6.62 -5.60
C LYS A 182 3.59 7.38 -6.71
N GLU A 183 3.20 7.16 -7.96
CA GLU A 183 3.76 7.90 -9.10
C GLU A 183 3.33 9.37 -9.11
N GLN A 184 2.02 9.61 -9.21
CA GLN A 184 1.50 10.92 -9.54
C GLN A 184 1.48 11.88 -8.36
N ILE A 185 1.33 11.38 -7.13
CA ILE A 185 1.32 12.21 -5.92
C ILE A 185 2.73 12.29 -5.32
N PHE A 186 3.36 11.14 -5.10
CA PHE A 186 4.63 11.09 -4.37
C PHE A 186 5.88 11.15 -5.26
N GLY A 187 5.72 11.11 -6.59
CA GLY A 187 6.85 11.15 -7.52
C GLY A 187 7.71 9.89 -7.49
N LYS A 188 7.18 8.78 -6.96
CA LYS A 188 7.90 7.51 -6.86
C LYS A 188 7.97 6.88 -8.25
N PRO A 189 9.16 6.48 -8.73
CA PRO A 189 9.31 5.93 -10.07
C PRO A 189 8.59 4.58 -10.22
N VAL A 190 7.55 4.51 -11.06
CA VAL A 190 6.84 3.26 -11.41
C VAL A 190 7.78 2.13 -11.83
N PRO A 191 8.84 2.35 -12.62
CA PRO A 191 9.78 1.28 -12.93
C PRO A 191 10.42 0.67 -11.67
N THR A 192 10.74 1.48 -10.66
CA THR A 192 11.30 0.98 -9.40
C THR A 192 10.29 0.11 -8.66
N LEU A 193 9.03 0.57 -8.53
CA LEU A 193 7.95 -0.25 -7.95
C LEU A 193 7.76 -1.56 -8.73
N PHE A 194 7.65 -1.46 -10.05
CA PHE A 194 7.45 -2.61 -10.94
C PHE A 194 8.58 -3.63 -10.81
N PHE A 195 9.84 -3.21 -10.93
CA PHE A 195 10.98 -4.12 -10.85
C PHE A 195 11.17 -4.69 -9.45
N GLU A 196 10.87 -3.94 -8.39
CA GLU A 196 10.87 -4.51 -7.04
C GLU A 196 9.85 -5.65 -6.93
N PHE A 197 8.58 -5.37 -7.28
CA PHE A 197 7.53 -6.38 -7.21
C PHE A 197 7.84 -7.58 -8.10
N LEU A 198 8.39 -7.34 -9.30
CA LEU A 198 8.82 -8.40 -10.20
C LEU A 198 9.90 -9.28 -9.55
N GLY A 199 10.93 -8.68 -8.96
CA GLY A 199 12.00 -9.41 -8.27
C GLY A 199 11.46 -10.24 -7.10
N ILE A 200 10.61 -9.63 -6.26
CA ILE A 200 9.96 -10.28 -5.11
C ILE A 200 9.07 -11.43 -5.59
N ILE A 201 8.19 -11.22 -6.56
CA ILE A 201 7.28 -12.26 -7.08
C ILE A 201 8.07 -13.43 -7.66
N ILE A 202 9.13 -13.16 -8.43
CA ILE A 202 9.98 -14.20 -9.00
C ILE A 202 10.67 -15.00 -7.89
N ALA A 203 11.27 -14.33 -6.89
CA ALA A 203 12.00 -15.01 -5.82
C ALA A 203 11.07 -15.67 -4.78
N PHE A 204 10.21 -14.89 -4.16
CA PHE A 204 9.30 -15.33 -3.11
C PHE A 204 8.20 -16.24 -3.65
N GLY A 205 7.59 -15.91 -4.80
CA GLY A 205 6.58 -16.75 -5.44
C GLY A 205 7.11 -18.13 -5.81
N SER A 206 8.31 -18.20 -6.39
CA SER A 206 8.99 -19.48 -6.65
C SER A 206 9.28 -20.27 -5.37
N THR A 207 9.66 -19.56 -4.30
CA THR A 207 9.90 -20.16 -2.98
C THR A 207 8.60 -20.72 -2.37
N LEU A 208 7.47 -20.03 -2.54
CA LEU A 208 6.14 -20.51 -2.11
C LEU A 208 5.72 -21.78 -2.84
N VAL A 209 6.00 -21.90 -4.15
CA VAL A 209 5.76 -23.13 -4.90
C VAL A 209 6.57 -24.30 -4.31
N LEU A 210 7.86 -24.09 -4.03
CA LEU A 210 8.69 -25.10 -3.37
C LEU A 210 8.19 -25.44 -1.96
N PHE A 211 7.69 -24.46 -1.22
CA PHE A 211 7.12 -24.69 0.11
C PHE A 211 5.84 -25.53 0.05
N ALA A 212 4.95 -25.24 -0.89
CA ALA A 212 3.74 -26.04 -1.12
C ALA A 212 4.07 -27.50 -1.47
N LEU A 213 5.02 -27.71 -2.38
CA LEU A 213 5.51 -29.04 -2.71
C LEU A 213 6.18 -29.74 -1.52
N LEU A 214 6.90 -29.00 -0.68
CA LEU A 214 7.50 -29.54 0.53
C LEU A 214 6.45 -29.98 1.56
N LEU A 215 5.34 -29.24 1.68
CA LEU A 215 4.21 -29.65 2.52
C LEU A 215 3.55 -30.93 1.99
N MET A 216 3.39 -31.04 0.67
CA MET A 216 2.85 -32.25 0.01
C MET A 216 3.81 -33.45 0.13
N SER A 217 5.11 -33.21 0.09
CA SER A 217 6.17 -34.22 0.23
C SER A 217 6.10 -34.99 1.54
N ARG A 218 5.48 -34.43 2.59
CA ARG A 218 5.24 -35.11 3.88
C ARG A 218 4.51 -36.44 3.72
N LYS A 219 3.76 -36.60 2.63
CA LYS A 219 2.87 -37.74 2.39
C LYS A 219 3.25 -38.57 1.17
N SER A 220 4.19 -38.13 0.35
CA SER A 220 4.57 -38.85 -0.87
C SER A 220 6.07 -38.77 -1.14
N LYS A 221 6.67 -39.94 -1.35
CA LYS A 221 8.05 -40.08 -1.81
C LYS A 221 8.23 -39.55 -3.23
N GLU A 222 7.24 -39.73 -4.10
CA GLU A 222 7.27 -39.22 -5.48
C GLU A 222 7.27 -37.69 -5.49
N ILE A 223 6.42 -37.06 -4.68
CA ILE A 223 6.39 -35.59 -4.55
C ILE A 223 7.70 -35.08 -3.91
N THR A 224 8.32 -35.86 -3.02
CA THR A 224 9.63 -35.50 -2.48
C THR A 224 10.70 -35.46 -3.57
N GLN A 225 10.76 -36.48 -4.44
CA GLN A 225 11.68 -36.51 -5.58
C GLN A 225 11.40 -35.35 -6.54
N LEU A 226 10.12 -35.11 -6.85
CA LEU A 226 9.71 -33.96 -7.67
C LEU A 226 10.19 -32.64 -7.06
N THR A 227 10.03 -32.44 -5.75
CA THR A 227 10.48 -31.22 -5.04
C THR A 227 12.00 -31.02 -5.17
N VAL A 228 12.78 -32.09 -5.03
CA VAL A 228 14.26 -32.04 -5.20
C VAL A 228 14.63 -31.69 -6.64
N THR A 229 13.98 -32.30 -7.63
CA THR A 229 14.20 -31.99 -9.05
C THR A 229 13.80 -30.55 -9.38
N LEU A 230 12.63 -30.11 -8.93
CA LEU A 230 12.12 -28.76 -9.18
C LEU A 230 13.00 -27.70 -8.51
N ASN A 231 13.50 -27.95 -7.30
CA ASN A 231 14.45 -27.07 -6.62
C ASN A 231 15.66 -26.77 -7.50
N SER A 232 16.24 -27.78 -8.17
CA SER A 232 17.38 -27.58 -9.08
C SER A 232 17.03 -26.72 -10.30
N MET A 233 15.81 -26.85 -10.83
CA MET A 233 15.34 -26.08 -11.99
C MET A 233 14.97 -24.63 -11.64
N VAL A 234 14.35 -24.42 -10.48
CA VAL A 234 13.81 -23.13 -10.05
C VAL A 234 14.86 -22.28 -9.32
N LYS A 235 15.94 -22.89 -8.80
CA LYS A 235 17.06 -22.17 -8.17
C LYS A 235 17.60 -20.98 -8.97
N PRO A 236 17.94 -21.07 -10.28
CA PRO A 236 18.37 -19.91 -11.06
C PRO A 236 17.29 -18.83 -11.16
N VAL A 237 16.00 -19.20 -11.21
CA VAL A 237 14.87 -18.26 -11.23
C VAL A 237 14.78 -17.50 -9.92
N ILE A 238 14.90 -18.19 -8.77
CA ILE A 238 14.92 -17.53 -7.45
C ILE A 238 16.10 -16.56 -7.34
N TRP A 239 17.29 -16.95 -7.79
CA TRP A 239 18.45 -16.05 -7.80
C TRP A 239 18.28 -14.85 -8.72
N LEU A 240 17.63 -15.01 -9.87
CA LEU A 240 17.28 -13.90 -10.74
C LEU A 240 16.35 -12.91 -10.03
N GLY A 241 15.31 -13.40 -9.36
CA GLY A 241 14.41 -12.55 -8.57
C GLY A 241 15.15 -11.80 -7.46
N ILE A 242 15.98 -12.49 -6.69
CA ILE A 242 16.82 -11.90 -5.64
C ILE A 242 17.76 -10.83 -6.22
N ALA A 243 18.37 -11.09 -7.38
CA ALA A 243 19.26 -10.12 -8.03
C ALA A 243 18.53 -8.85 -8.45
N ILE A 244 17.34 -8.98 -9.06
CA ILE A 244 16.49 -7.83 -9.43
C ILE A 244 16.13 -7.04 -8.17
N THR A 245 15.56 -7.70 -7.15
CA THR A 245 15.22 -7.09 -5.85
C THR A 245 16.43 -6.40 -5.23
N THR A 246 17.60 -7.02 -5.23
CA THR A 246 18.81 -6.42 -4.65
C THR A 246 19.25 -5.16 -5.40
N ILE A 247 19.23 -5.18 -6.73
CA ILE A 247 19.63 -4.02 -7.54
C ILE A 247 18.68 -2.85 -7.30
N VAL A 248 17.37 -3.12 -7.29
CA VAL A 248 16.34 -2.09 -7.05
C VAL A 248 16.43 -1.56 -5.62
N TRP A 249 16.58 -2.44 -4.64
CA TRP A 249 16.73 -2.08 -3.24
C TRP A 249 17.97 -1.20 -2.98
N LEU A 250 19.10 -1.51 -3.63
CA LEU A 250 20.30 -0.66 -3.57
C LEU A 250 20.06 0.73 -4.16
N TYR A 251 19.28 0.84 -5.24
CA TYR A 251 18.89 2.13 -5.80
C TYR A 251 18.00 2.93 -4.83
N VAL A 252 17.04 2.29 -4.18
CA VAL A 252 16.15 2.90 -3.17
C VAL A 252 16.99 3.43 -2.00
N MET A 253 17.89 2.61 -1.46
CA MET A 253 18.78 3.01 -0.37
C MET A 253 19.79 4.09 -0.77
N TYR A 254 20.24 4.11 -2.03
CA TYR A 254 21.11 5.18 -2.53
C TYR A 254 20.42 6.56 -2.49
N LYS A 255 19.10 6.61 -2.72
CA LYS A 255 18.33 7.86 -2.64
C LYS A 255 18.15 8.36 -1.21
N ASN A 256 18.10 7.47 -0.23
CA ASN A 256 17.96 7.83 1.18
C ASN A 256 18.79 6.89 2.10
N PRO A 257 20.13 7.07 2.14
CA PRO A 257 21.03 6.10 2.77
C PRO A 257 20.93 6.04 4.30
N PHE A 258 20.32 7.05 4.94
CA PHE A 258 20.17 7.12 6.39
C PHE A 258 18.77 6.73 6.88
N ASN A 259 17.90 6.23 5.99
CA ASN A 259 16.60 5.72 6.38
C ASN A 259 16.76 4.48 7.29
N ILE A 260 16.36 4.58 8.55
CA ILE A 260 16.53 3.52 9.56
C ILE A 260 15.77 2.25 9.17
N GLU A 261 14.51 2.40 8.72
CA GLU A 261 13.69 1.28 8.26
C GLU A 261 14.32 0.61 7.02
N GLY A 262 14.86 1.43 6.11
CA GLY A 262 15.64 1.00 4.96
C GLY A 262 16.88 0.19 5.33
N ILE A 263 17.61 0.62 6.37
CA ILE A 263 18.77 -0.12 6.90
C ILE A 263 18.33 -1.47 7.49
N VAL A 264 17.24 -1.49 8.27
CA VAL A 264 16.68 -2.74 8.81
C VAL A 264 16.30 -3.70 7.69
N ASN A 265 15.59 -3.22 6.67
CA ASN A 265 15.16 -4.05 5.56
C ASN A 265 16.34 -4.50 4.66
N THR A 266 17.41 -3.71 4.58
CA THR A 266 18.69 -4.11 3.95
C THR A 266 19.35 -5.28 4.67
N ILE A 267 19.41 -5.24 6.01
CA ILE A 267 19.93 -6.35 6.81
C ILE A 267 19.09 -7.61 6.57
N LEU A 268 17.76 -7.46 6.53
CA LEU A 268 16.85 -8.56 6.24
C LEU A 268 17.07 -9.16 4.85
N LEU A 269 17.32 -8.34 3.82
CA LEU A 269 17.66 -8.81 2.48
C LEU A 269 18.96 -9.62 2.48
N VAL A 270 20.00 -9.17 3.19
CA VAL A 270 21.26 -9.92 3.35
C VAL A 270 21.00 -11.27 4.01
N VAL A 271 20.17 -11.30 5.06
CA VAL A 271 19.75 -12.55 5.71
C VAL A 271 19.03 -13.45 4.70
N LEU A 272 18.09 -12.93 3.91
CA LEU A 272 17.37 -13.68 2.87
C LEU A 272 18.31 -14.29 1.83
N ILE A 273 19.34 -13.56 1.39
CA ILE A 273 20.35 -14.04 0.44
C ILE A 273 21.12 -15.24 1.01
N ILE A 274 21.58 -15.14 2.26
CA ILE A 274 22.30 -16.21 2.94
C ILE A 274 21.37 -17.41 3.16
N PHE A 275 20.14 -17.15 3.60
CA PHE A 275 19.16 -18.18 3.89
C PHE A 275 18.68 -18.89 2.64
N ASN A 276 18.56 -18.20 1.50
CA ASN A 276 18.27 -18.80 0.20
C ASN A 276 19.33 -19.86 -0.17
N TRP A 277 20.61 -19.54 0.01
CA TRP A 277 21.70 -20.51 -0.22
C TRP A 277 21.58 -21.72 0.72
N TYR A 278 21.34 -21.47 2.01
CA TYR A 278 21.16 -22.51 3.02
C TYR A 278 19.97 -23.44 2.73
N ILE A 279 18.81 -22.87 2.41
CA ILE A 279 17.58 -23.61 2.07
C ILE A 279 17.77 -24.41 0.78
N GLY A 280 18.32 -23.80 -0.27
CA GLY A 280 18.59 -24.50 -1.52
C GLY A 280 19.50 -25.72 -1.33
N SER A 281 20.50 -25.62 -0.45
CA SER A 281 21.38 -26.75 -0.07
C SER A 281 20.64 -27.83 0.71
N LYS A 282 19.76 -27.45 1.65
CA LYS A 282 18.91 -28.40 2.39
C LYS A 282 17.90 -29.12 1.48
N LEU A 283 17.25 -28.39 0.57
CA LEU A 283 16.30 -28.96 -0.39
C LEU A 283 16.99 -29.97 -1.32
N ALA A 284 18.22 -29.70 -1.76
CA ALA A 284 18.98 -30.64 -2.58
C ALA A 284 19.32 -31.97 -1.85
N LYS A 285 19.38 -31.96 -0.51
CA LYS A 285 19.67 -33.14 0.33
C LYS A 285 18.40 -33.74 0.95
N THR A 286 17.22 -33.29 0.53
CA THR A 286 15.96 -33.71 1.12
C THR A 286 15.59 -35.11 0.69
N GLU A 287 15.15 -35.92 1.65
CA GLU A 287 14.68 -37.29 1.43
C GLU A 287 13.30 -37.46 2.06
N PHE A 288 12.54 -38.44 1.59
CA PHE A 288 11.21 -38.71 2.14
C PHE A 288 11.33 -39.01 3.64
N GLY A 289 10.52 -38.32 4.45
CA GLY A 289 10.56 -38.39 5.91
C GLY A 289 11.58 -37.46 6.59
N LYS A 290 12.48 -36.81 5.84
CA LYS A 290 13.47 -35.84 6.35
C LYS A 290 13.37 -34.52 5.57
N LEU A 291 12.35 -33.74 5.88
CA LEU A 291 12.01 -32.51 5.17
C LEU A 291 12.42 -31.25 5.97
N PRO A 292 13.06 -30.24 5.35
CA PRO A 292 13.49 -29.01 6.03
C PRO A 292 12.35 -28.01 6.30
N LEU A 293 11.19 -28.48 6.78
CA LEU A 293 9.95 -27.69 6.92
C LEU A 293 10.14 -26.47 7.82
N ILE A 294 10.75 -26.62 9.00
CA ILE A 294 10.94 -25.50 9.94
C ILE A 294 11.76 -24.38 9.31
N SER A 295 12.90 -24.72 8.72
CA SER A 295 13.76 -23.74 8.07
C SER A 295 13.08 -23.08 6.88
N MET A 296 12.27 -23.84 6.12
CA MET A 296 11.48 -23.28 5.02
C MET A 296 10.40 -22.32 5.52
N THR A 297 9.69 -22.66 6.60
CA THR A 297 8.69 -21.77 7.21
C THR A 297 9.31 -20.47 7.72
N VAL A 298 10.47 -20.54 8.39
CA VAL A 298 11.22 -19.34 8.78
C VAL A 298 11.60 -18.50 7.57
N PHE A 299 12.05 -19.13 6.48
CA PHE A 299 12.40 -18.41 5.25
C PHE A 299 11.20 -17.69 4.63
N ILE A 300 10.02 -18.31 4.62
CA ILE A 300 8.76 -17.69 4.17
C ILE A 300 8.39 -16.49 5.05
N ILE A 301 8.50 -16.62 6.37
CA ILE A 301 8.22 -15.51 7.30
C ILE A 301 9.16 -14.33 7.05
N LEU A 302 10.46 -14.59 6.87
CA LEU A 302 11.44 -13.53 6.57
C LEU A 302 11.11 -12.83 5.25
N TRP A 303 10.69 -13.56 4.21
CA TRP A 303 10.24 -12.97 2.95
C TRP A 303 8.99 -12.10 3.15
N LEU A 304 8.01 -12.55 3.92
CA LEU A 304 6.81 -11.76 4.21
C LEU A 304 7.14 -10.45 4.92
N ILE A 305 8.01 -10.50 5.94
CA ILE A 305 8.46 -9.29 6.65
C ILE A 305 9.19 -8.36 5.69
N TYR A 306 10.09 -8.89 4.85
CA TYR A 306 10.84 -8.09 3.88
C TYR A 306 9.92 -7.40 2.88
N THR A 307 8.96 -8.15 2.30
CA THR A 307 8.02 -7.61 1.34
C THR A 307 7.14 -6.51 1.95
N TYR A 308 6.65 -6.72 3.17
CA TYR A 308 5.87 -5.71 3.89
C TYR A 308 6.66 -4.41 4.08
N LEU A 309 7.89 -4.50 4.59
CA LEU A 309 8.75 -3.33 4.79
C LEU A 309 9.16 -2.68 3.47
N ALA A 310 9.42 -3.47 2.41
CA ALA A 310 9.80 -2.94 1.11
C ALA A 310 8.69 -2.07 0.49
N ILE A 311 7.42 -2.48 0.62
CA ILE A 311 6.26 -1.72 0.09
C ILE A 311 6.14 -0.33 0.75
N ALA A 312 6.44 -0.24 2.05
CA ALA A 312 6.40 1.03 2.78
C ALA A 312 7.56 1.97 2.40
N LEU A 313 8.67 1.43 1.90
CA LEU A 313 9.91 2.18 1.68
C LEU A 313 10.17 2.58 0.23
N ILE A 314 9.44 2.00 -0.72
CA ILE A 314 9.56 2.26 -2.17
C ILE A 314 8.45 3.20 -2.62
#